data_AF-A0A933MH12-F1
#
_entry.id   AF-A0A933MH12-F1
#
_cell.length_a   1.000
_cell.length_b   1.000
_cell.length_c   1.000
_cell.angle_alpha   90.00
_cell.angle_beta   90.00
_cell.angle_gamma   90.00
#
_symmetry.space_group_name_H-M   'P 1'
#
loop_
_entity.id
_entity.type
_entity.pdbx_description
1 polymer ?
#
loop_
_entity_poly.entity_id
_entity_poly.type
_entity_poly.pdbx_seq_one_letter_code
_entity_poly.pdbx_strand_id
1 'polypeptide(L)'
;MEITVTKKINPTTQISIKFDEEGDLKEALLKATPFMQMSGTCGACGDDKVILQARQTKDGKYIYVELYCPKCKAKQSFGEYKQPKGALFLKGKWEKYTPQPQA
;
A
#
# COMPACT_ATOMS: atom_id res chain seq x y z
N MET A 1 -3.94 -14.59 19.69
CA MET A 1 -4.11 -13.17 20.11
C MET A 1 -4.35 -12.38 18.84
N GLU A 2 -5.40 -11.55 18.76
CA GLU A 2 -5.67 -10.74 17.55
C GLU A 2 -4.95 -9.39 17.69
N ILE A 3 -4.12 -9.02 16.72
CA ILE A 3 -3.46 -7.71 16.68
C ILE A 3 -4.00 -6.93 15.49
N THR A 4 -4.62 -5.78 15.75
CA THR A 4 -5.07 -4.85 14.71
C THR A 4 -4.19 -3.61 14.70
N VAL A 5 -3.49 -3.36 13.59
CA VAL A 5 -2.74 -2.11 13.36
C VAL A 5 -3.57 -1.18 12.48
N THR A 6 -3.89 0.00 13.00
CA THR A 6 -4.70 1.00 12.30
C THR A 6 -3.89 2.27 12.07
N LYS A 7 -3.99 2.81 10.85
CA LYS A 7 -3.41 4.10 10.49
C LYS A 7 -4.36 4.95 9.69
N LYS A 8 -4.55 6.19 10.13
CA LYS A 8 -5.20 7.25 9.35
C LYS A 8 -4.21 7.81 8.34
N ILE A 9 -4.59 7.80 7.06
CA ILE A 9 -3.77 8.30 5.96
C ILE A 9 -4.08 9.78 5.70
N ASN A 10 -5.36 10.14 5.67
CA ASN A 10 -5.84 11.51 5.51
C ASN A 10 -7.23 11.64 6.18
N PRO A 11 -7.93 12.80 6.12
CA PRO A 11 -9.22 12.96 6.77
C PRO A 11 -10.28 11.93 6.37
N THR A 12 -10.21 11.37 5.16
CA THR A 12 -11.23 10.49 4.57
C THR A 12 -10.78 9.04 4.41
N THR A 13 -9.52 8.72 4.70
CA THR A 13 -8.92 7.40 4.40
C THR A 13 -8.19 6.84 5.63
N GLN A 14 -8.54 5.61 5.99
CA GLN A 14 -7.91 4.83 7.06
C GLN A 14 -7.60 3.41 6.57
N ILE A 15 -6.48 2.86 7.03
CA ILE A 15 -6.07 1.47 6.80
C ILE A 15 -6.10 0.75 8.14
N SER A 16 -6.71 -0.43 8.17
CA SER A 16 -6.66 -1.34 9.31
C SER A 16 -6.19 -2.71 8.83
N ILE A 17 -5.10 -3.21 9.40
CA ILE A 17 -4.51 -4.51 9.09
C ILE A 17 -4.69 -5.39 10.31
N LYS A 18 -5.32 -6.54 10.10
CA LYS A 18 -5.49 -7.57 11.12
C LYS A 18 -4.42 -8.64 10.95
N PHE A 19 -3.78 -9.01 12.05
CA PHE A 19 -2.83 -10.11 12.12
C PHE A 19 -3.44 -11.21 13.00
N ASP A 20 -3.81 -12.31 12.35
CA ASP A 20 -4.33 -13.53 12.96
C ASP A 20 -3.21 -14.58 13.01
N GLU A 21 -2.19 -14.35 13.83
CA GLU A 21 -1.15 -15.35 14.08
C GLU A 21 -0.84 -15.40 15.58
N GLU A 22 -0.45 -16.57 16.10
CA GLU A 22 0.22 -16.72 17.42
C GLU A 22 1.63 -16.08 17.44
N GLY A 23 1.87 -15.09 16.58
CA GLY A 23 3.13 -14.43 16.34
C GLY A 23 3.31 -13.21 17.24
N ASP A 24 4.51 -13.13 17.81
CA ASP A 24 5.04 -12.05 18.62
C ASP A 24 4.62 -10.67 18.08
N LEU A 25 4.09 -9.80 18.96
CA LEU A 25 3.70 -8.42 18.65
C LEU A 25 4.74 -7.67 17.81
N LYS A 26 6.02 -7.99 18.01
CA LYS A 26 7.13 -7.44 17.22
C LYS A 26 7.04 -7.76 15.73
N GLU A 27 6.66 -8.97 15.37
CA GLU A 27 6.56 -9.40 13.97
C GLU A 27 5.40 -8.68 13.25
N ALA A 28 4.25 -8.55 13.93
CA ALA A 28 3.11 -7.78 13.43
C ALA A 28 3.49 -6.29 13.20
N LEU A 29 4.25 -5.69 14.12
CA LEU A 29 4.74 -4.32 13.98
C LEU A 29 5.76 -4.16 12.84
N LEU A 30 6.66 -5.14 12.66
CA LEU A 30 7.61 -5.14 11.53
C LEU A 30 6.87 -5.25 10.19
N LYS A 31 5.88 -6.14 10.08
CA LYS A 31 5.01 -6.27 8.90
C LYS A 31 4.22 -4.99 8.64
N ALA A 32 3.79 -4.27 9.69
CA ALA A 32 3.03 -3.03 9.55
C ALA A 32 3.90 -1.79 9.25
N THR A 33 5.22 -1.85 9.46
CA THR A 33 6.13 -0.69 9.34
C THR A 33 6.06 0.02 7.97
N PRO A 34 6.02 -0.68 6.82
CA PRO A 34 5.90 -0.03 5.52
C PRO A 34 4.60 0.79 5.37
N PHE A 35 3.49 0.29 5.92
CA PHE A 35 2.20 0.99 5.92
C PHE A 35 2.24 2.22 6.85
N MET A 36 2.94 2.07 7.98
CA MET A 36 3.18 3.17 8.93
C MET A 36 4.04 4.30 8.35
N GLN A 37 4.75 4.09 7.24
CA GLN A 37 5.50 5.15 6.56
C GLN A 37 4.72 5.87 5.45
N MET A 38 3.53 5.38 5.08
CA MET A 38 2.73 5.96 4.01
C MET A 38 2.23 7.37 4.36
N SER A 39 2.48 8.35 3.49
CA SER A 39 1.96 9.71 3.67
C SER A 39 0.57 9.86 3.05
N GLY A 40 -0.28 10.67 3.68
CA GLY A 40 -1.51 11.18 3.08
C GLY A 40 -1.28 12.15 1.93
N THR A 41 -0.02 12.54 1.72
CA THR A 41 0.40 13.48 0.67
C THR A 41 1.14 12.74 -0.43
N CYS A 42 0.90 13.15 -1.67
CA CYS A 42 1.57 12.63 -2.84
C CYS A 42 3.05 13.05 -2.86
N GLY A 43 3.97 12.08 -2.76
CA GLY A 43 5.41 12.36 -2.82
C GLY A 43 5.92 12.86 -4.17
N ALA A 44 5.12 12.81 -5.24
CA ALA A 44 5.50 13.28 -6.57
C ALA A 44 5.06 14.73 -6.89
N CYS A 45 4.00 15.23 -6.25
CA CYS A 45 3.46 16.56 -6.55
C CYS A 45 3.00 17.37 -5.34
N GLY A 46 3.15 16.82 -4.12
CA GLY A 46 2.80 17.49 -2.87
C GLY A 46 1.30 17.60 -2.58
N ASP A 47 0.44 17.02 -3.41
CA ASP A 47 -1.01 17.10 -3.22
C ASP A 47 -1.48 16.23 -2.05
N ASP A 48 -2.38 16.73 -1.23
CA ASP A 48 -2.95 16.05 -0.06
C ASP A 48 -4.15 15.15 -0.40
N LYS A 49 -4.68 15.24 -1.62
CA LYS A 49 -5.70 14.32 -2.11
C LYS A 49 -5.03 13.07 -2.63
N VAL A 50 -4.93 12.07 -1.76
CA VAL A 50 -4.51 10.73 -2.12
C VAL A 50 -5.64 9.75 -1.86
N ILE A 51 -5.89 8.87 -2.83
CA ILE A 51 -6.94 7.86 -2.78
C ILE A 51 -6.29 6.50 -2.58
N LEU A 52 -6.78 5.73 -1.62
CA LEU A 52 -6.39 4.34 -1.43
C LEU A 52 -7.31 3.42 -2.22
N GLN A 53 -6.75 2.50 -3.01
CA GLN A 53 -7.50 1.55 -3.81
C GLN A 53 -6.95 0.14 -3.62
N ALA A 54 -7.82 -0.84 -3.38
CA ALA A 54 -7.47 -2.24 -3.50
C ALA A 54 -7.67 -2.69 -4.95
N ARG A 55 -6.68 -3.38 -5.49
CA ARG A 55 -6.65 -3.91 -6.86
C ARG A 55 -6.40 -5.40 -6.82
N GLN A 56 -7.13 -6.12 -7.66
CA GLN A 56 -6.91 -7.55 -7.89
C GLN A 56 -6.31 -7.72 -9.29
N THR A 57 -5.29 -8.57 -9.42
CA THR A 57 -4.77 -8.89 -10.75
C THR A 57 -5.76 -9.70 -11.58
N LYS A 58 -5.68 -9.57 -12.91
CA LYS A 58 -6.59 -10.24 -13.86
C LYS A 58 -6.67 -11.75 -13.64
N ASP A 59 -5.57 -12.36 -13.22
CA ASP A 59 -5.49 -13.81 -12.97
C ASP A 59 -6.01 -14.21 -11.58
N GLY A 60 -6.58 -13.28 -10.79
CA GLY A 60 -6.96 -13.49 -9.40
C GLY A 60 -5.76 -13.80 -8.48
N LYS A 61 -4.55 -13.67 -9.02
CA LYS A 61 -3.32 -14.17 -8.42
C LYS A 61 -2.78 -13.28 -7.31
N TYR A 62 -3.25 -12.06 -7.07
CA TYR A 62 -2.97 -11.34 -5.83
C TYR A 62 -3.86 -10.11 -5.71
N ILE A 63 -4.15 -9.72 -4.47
CA ILE A 63 -4.73 -8.42 -4.13
C ILE A 63 -3.57 -7.56 -3.67
N TYR A 64 -3.43 -6.39 -4.26
CA TYR A 64 -2.49 -5.37 -3.80
C TYR A 64 -3.28 -4.09 -3.54
N VAL A 65 -2.68 -3.18 -2.79
CA VAL A 65 -3.27 -1.88 -2.53
C VAL A 65 -2.37 -0.82 -3.14
N GLU A 66 -2.95 0.24 -3.66
CA GLU A 66 -2.23 1.37 -4.23
C GLU A 66 -2.78 2.69 -3.69
N LEU A 67 -1.86 3.60 -3.36
CA LEU A 67 -2.18 5.02 -3.29
C LEU A 67 -2.13 5.60 -4.68
N TYR A 68 -3.16 6.36 -5.03
CA TYR A 68 -3.28 7.05 -6.30
C TYR A 68 -3.49 8.54 -6.05
N CYS A 69 -2.69 9.37 -6.74
CA CYS A 69 -2.89 10.81 -6.75
C CYS A 69 -3.69 11.20 -8.01
N PRO A 70 -4.94 11.72 -7.88
CA PRO A 70 -5.75 12.12 -9.01
C PRO A 70 -5.18 13.31 -9.79
N LYS A 71 -4.35 14.15 -9.15
CA LYS A 71 -3.75 15.34 -9.77
C LYS A 71 -2.63 15.00 -10.75
N CYS A 72 -1.62 14.26 -10.28
CA CYS A 72 -0.43 13.96 -11.10
C CYS A 72 -0.42 12.53 -11.66
N LYS A 73 -1.45 11.73 -11.36
CA LYS A 73 -1.61 10.32 -11.75
C LYS A 73 -0.46 9.41 -11.29
N ALA A 74 0.34 9.88 -10.33
CA ALA A 74 1.37 9.06 -9.70
C ALA A 74 0.72 8.05 -8.75
N LYS A 75 1.36 6.90 -8.62
CA LYS A 75 0.90 5.82 -7.76
C LYS A 75 2.02 5.27 -6.89
N GLN A 76 1.64 4.80 -5.71
CA GLN A 76 2.53 4.07 -4.81
C GLN A 76 1.83 2.77 -4.41
N SER A 77 2.39 1.63 -4.80
CA SER A 77 1.78 0.32 -4.56
C SER A 77 2.42 -0.39 -3.38
N PHE A 78 1.59 -1.06 -2.60
CA PHE A 78 1.99 -1.92 -1.50
C PHE A 78 1.16 -3.20 -1.51
N GLY A 79 1.75 -4.31 -1.08
CA GLY A 79 1.03 -5.57 -1.05
C GLY A 79 1.93 -6.70 -0.63
N GLU A 80 1.41 -7.91 -0.73
CA GLU A 80 2.14 -9.13 -0.44
C GLU A 80 2.40 -9.88 -1.76
N TYR A 81 3.63 -10.32 -1.98
CA TYR A 81 3.91 -11.28 -3.04
C TYR A 81 3.29 -12.63 -2.66
N LYS A 82 2.59 -13.28 -3.60
CA LYS A 82 2.16 -14.66 -3.38
C LYS A 82 3.33 -15.65 -3.31
N GLN A 83 4.46 -15.32 -3.95
CA GLN A 83 5.68 -16.12 -3.94
C GLN A 83 6.92 -15.21 -3.94
N PRO A 84 7.78 -15.29 -2.91
CA PRO A 84 7.60 -16.04 -1.66
C PRO A 84 6.42 -15.49 -0.83
N LYS A 85 5.56 -16.39 -0.33
CA LYS A 85 4.36 -16.06 0.47
C LYS A 85 4.79 -15.29 1.73
N GLY A 86 4.06 -14.25 2.12
CA GLY A 86 4.40 -13.40 3.27
C GLY A 86 5.40 -12.28 2.98
N ALA A 87 5.98 -12.20 1.78
CA ALA A 87 6.90 -11.11 1.44
C ALA A 87 6.12 -9.85 1.06
N LEU A 88 6.09 -8.89 1.99
CA LEU A 88 5.53 -7.56 1.74
C LEU A 88 6.43 -6.76 0.80
N PHE A 89 5.84 -6.08 -0.17
CA PHE A 89 6.51 -5.06 -0.95
C PHE A 89 5.91 -3.69 -0.69
N LEU A 90 6.81 -2.71 -0.65
CA LEU A 90 6.49 -1.31 -0.82
C LEU A 90 7.25 -0.86 -2.06
N LYS A 91 6.54 -0.54 -3.14
CA LYS A 91 7.17 0.21 -4.22
C LYS A 91 7.38 1.63 -3.72
N GLY A 92 8.57 1.86 -3.17
CA GLY A 92 8.91 3.04 -2.36
C GLY A 92 8.90 4.38 -3.11
N LYS A 93 8.77 4.38 -4.44
CA LYS A 93 8.69 5.60 -5.24
C LYS A 93 7.29 5.77 -5.79
N TRP A 94 6.80 7.00 -5.73
CA TRP A 94 5.63 7.42 -6.48
C TRP A 94 5.96 7.36 -7.97
N GLU A 95 5.45 6.33 -8.66
CA GLU A 95 5.69 6.13 -10.08
C GLU A 95 4.58 6.84 -10.87
N LYS A 96 4.94 7.79 -11.75
CA LYS A 96 3.99 8.31 -12.74
C LYS A 96 3.80 7.24 -13.81
N TYR A 97 2.55 6.94 -14.16
CA TYR A 97 2.28 6.12 -15.35
C TYR A 97 2.68 6.91 -16.60
N THR A 98 3.84 6.61 -17.16
CA THR A 98 4.16 6.93 -18.55
C THR A 98 3.68 5.75 -19.40
N PRO A 99 2.68 5.91 -20.27
CA PRO A 99 2.47 4.92 -21.32
C PRO A 99 3.79 4.86 -22.11
N GLN A 100 4.47 3.71 -22.10
CA GLN A 100 5.55 3.50 -23.04
C GLN A 100 4.94 3.61 -24.44
N PRO A 101 5.48 4.47 -25.34
CA PRO A 101 5.07 4.41 -26.73
C PRO A 101 5.36 2.99 -27.21
N GLN A 102 4.31 2.27 -27.61
CA GLN A 102 4.47 1.04 -28.38
C GLN A 102 5.15 1.46 -29.69
N ALA A 103 6.38 0.98 -29.88
CA ALA A 103 7.13 1.13 -31.12
C ALA A 103 6.45 0.35 -32.25
#